data_AF-A0A3B9GYN4-F1
#
_entry.id   AF-A0A3B9GYN4-F1
#
_cell.length_a   1.000
_cell.length_b   1.000
_cell.length_c   1.000
_cell.angle_alpha   90.00
_cell.angle_beta   90.00
_cell.angle_gamma   90.00
#
_symmetry.space_group_name_H-M   'P 1'
#
loop_
_entity.id
_entity.type
_entity.pdbx_description
1 polymer ?
#
loop_
_entity_poly.entity_id
_entity_poly.type
_entity_poly.pdbx_seq_one_letter_code
_entity_poly.pdbx_strand_id
1 'polypeptide(L)' 'QLTLEATPRAPFDLIAEAIDVVVFMSRAGGRRRVEEALRVTGFNGEGYDTAPLVSRCLSLVTEGTSL' A
#
# COMPACT_ATOMS: atom_id res chain seq x y z
N GLN A 1 12.18 -21.62 -22.56
CA GLN A 1 11.96 -21.83 -21.12
C GLN A 1 12.37 -20.55 -20.41
N LEU A 2 11.46 -19.90 -19.66
CA LEU A 2 11.77 -18.75 -18.81
C LEU A 2 12.22 -19.29 -17.45
N THR A 3 13.52 -19.41 -17.25
CA THR A 3 14.11 -19.87 -15.99
C THR A 3 14.07 -18.71 -15.00
N LEU A 4 13.07 -18.70 -14.11
CA LEU A 4 13.15 -17.95 -12.86
C LEU A 4 14.18 -18.68 -11.99
N GLU A 5 15.42 -18.20 -11.98
CA GLU A 5 16.40 -18.61 -10.99
C GLU A 5 15.84 -18.27 -9.61
N ALA A 6 15.77 -19.27 -8.74
CA ALA A 6 15.20 -19.14 -7.42
C ALA A 6 16.03 -18.14 -6.60
N THR A 7 15.50 -16.94 -6.39
CA THR A 7 16.07 -16.01 -5.42
C THR A 7 15.81 -16.60 -4.03
N PRO A 8 16.83 -16.98 -3.25
CA PRO A 8 16.66 -17.75 -2.01
C PRO A 8 16.00 -16.96 -0.87
N ARG A 9 15.80 -15.65 -1.04
CA ARG A 9 15.17 -14.75 -0.08
C ARG A 9 14.23 -13.81 -0.83
N ALA A 10 13.01 -13.64 -0.31
CA ALA A 10 12.08 -12.68 -0.89
C ALA A 10 12.68 -11.26 -0.83
N PRO A 11 12.46 -10.43 -1.87
CA PRO A 11 13.04 -9.09 -1.93
C PRO A 11 12.17 -8.13 -1.10
N PHE A 12 12.26 -8.22 0.23
CA PHE A 12 11.38 -7.50 1.17
C PHE A 12 11.42 -5.99 0.99
N ASP A 13 12.61 -5.41 0.78
CA ASP A 13 12.76 -3.97 0.55
C ASP A 13 12.04 -3.54 -0.74
N LEU A 14 12.16 -4.33 -1.81
CA LEU A 14 11.48 -4.07 -3.08
C LEU A 14 9.95 -4.19 -2.94
N ILE A 15 9.47 -5.08 -2.08
CA ILE A 15 8.04 -5.17 -1.77
C ILE A 15 7.57 -3.91 -1.03
N ALA A 16 8.34 -3.43 -0.05
CA ALA A 16 8.01 -2.21 0.69
C ALA A 16 8.03 -0.96 -0.20
N GLU A 17 8.88 -0.95 -1.23
CA GLU A 17 8.91 0.12 -2.24
C GLU A 17 7.74 0.02 -3.24
N ALA A 18 7.41 -1.19 -3.67
CA ALA A 18 6.42 -1.41 -4.73
C ALA A 18 4.96 -1.37 -4.24
N ILE A 19 4.71 -1.61 -2.95
CA ILE A 19 3.37 -1.71 -2.39
C ILE A 19 3.10 -0.49 -1.50
N ASP A 20 2.13 0.36 -1.88
CA ASP A 20 1.73 1.51 -1.05
C ASP A 20 0.68 1.13 0.00
N VAL A 21 -0.22 0.18 -0.30
CA VAL A 21 -1.36 -0.15 0.58
C VAL A 21 -1.60 -1.67 0.64
N VAL A 22 -1.83 -2.17 1.85
CA VAL A 22 -2.34 -3.52 2.11
C VAL A 22 -3.80 -3.42 2.56
N VAL A 23 -4.65 -4.27 1.97
CA VAL A 23 -6.10 -4.30 2.26
C VAL A 23 -6.48 -5.66 2.83
N PHE A 24 -6.95 -5.68 4.08
CA PHE A 24 -7.55 -6.87 4.68
C PHE A 24 -9.00 -6.96 4.25
N MET A 25 -9.34 -8.04 3.57
CA MET A 25 -10.69 -8.28 3.07
C MET A 25 -11.30 -9.51 3.71
N SER A 26 -12.58 -9.41 4.07
CA SER A 26 -13.39 -10.56 4.46
C SER A 26 -14.37 -10.95 3.34
N ARG A 27 -14.87 -12.18 3.43
CA ARG A 27 -16.00 -12.64 2.61
C ARG A 27 -17.04 -13.29 3.50
N ALA A 28 -18.24 -12.72 3.52
CA ALA A 28 -19.39 -13.26 4.23
C ALA A 28 -20.64 -13.15 3.35
N GLY A 29 -21.47 -14.21 3.29
CA GLY A 29 -22.71 -14.21 2.51
C GLY A 29 -22.55 -13.89 1.02
N GLY A 30 -21.41 -14.27 0.41
CA GLY A 30 -21.12 -13.99 -1.00
C GLY A 30 -20.64 -12.57 -1.30
N ARG A 31 -20.63 -11.66 -0.32
CA ARG A 31 -20.10 -10.29 -0.48
C ARG A 31 -18.67 -10.19 0.06
N ARG A 32 -17.80 -9.51 -0.67
CA ARG A 32 -16.47 -9.09 -0.21
C ARG A 32 -16.59 -7.74 0.49
N ARG A 33 -15.89 -7.58 1.61
CA ARG A 33 -15.81 -6.32 2.37
C ARG A 33 -14.36 -6.02 2.69
N VAL A 34 -14.01 -4.73 2.65
CA VAL A 34 -12.74 -4.25 3.23
C VAL A 34 -12.96 -4.12 4.72
N GLU A 35 -12.12 -4.78 5.51
CA GLU A 35 -12.12 -4.69 6.97
C GLU A 35 -11.13 -3.63 7.42
N GLU A 36 -9.96 -3.58 6.78
CA GLU A 36 -8.90 -2.63 7.12
C GLU A 36 -8.04 -2.32 5.90
N ALA A 37 -7.52 -1.10 5.84
CA ALA A 37 -6.51 -0.69 4.88
C ALA A 37 -5.38 0.05 5.61
N LEU A 38 -4.15 -0.39 5.36
CA LEU A 38 -2.94 0.16 5.96
C LEU A 38 -1.98 0.62 4.87
N ARG A 39 -1.33 1.75 5.10
CA ARG A 39 -0.22 2.20 4.28
C ARG A 39 1.04 1.47 4.68
N VAL A 40 1.78 0.93 3.72
CA VAL A 40 3.12 0.39 3.94
C VAL A 40 4.10 1.55 3.87
N THR A 41 5.02 1.61 4.84
CA THR A 41 5.96 2.73 4.99
C THR A 41 7.42 2.31 4.91
N GLY A 42 7.70 1.01 4.99
CA GLY A 42 9.05 0.46 4.89
C GLY A 42 9.10 -1.00 5.32
N PHE A 43 10.31 -1.57 5.27
CA PHE A 43 10.65 -2.86 5.88
C PHE A 43 11.72 -2.60 6.95
N ASN A 44 11.51 -3.10 8.17
CA ASN A 44 12.37 -2.82 9.32
C ASN A 44 13.35 -3.95 9.66
N GLY A 45 13.44 -4.99 8.82
CA GLY A 45 14.26 -6.18 9.06
C GLY A 45 13.50 -7.36 9.65
N GLU A 46 12.37 -7.12 10.32
CA GLU A 46 11.47 -8.14 10.89
C GLU A 46 10.13 -8.21 10.15
N GLY A 47 9.60 -7.06 9.75
CA GLY A 47 8.32 -6.95 9.07
C GLY A 47 8.14 -5.62 8.35
N TYR A 48 6.94 -5.41 7.81
CA TYR A 48 6.56 -4.17 7.15
C TYR A 48 6.01 -3.18 8.16
N ASP A 49 6.59 -1.99 8.21
CA ASP A 49 6.04 -0.89 9.00
C ASP A 49 4.78 -0.37 8.33
N THR A 50 3.71 -0.23 9.12
CA THR A 50 2.42 0.23 8.63
C THR A 50 1.91 1.45 9.39
N ALA A 51 1.10 2.25 8.71
CA ALA A 51 0.37 3.37 9.28
C ALA A 51 -1.10 3.32 8.84
N PRO A 52 -2.04 3.89 9.63
CA PRO A 52 -3.43 4.02 9.20
C PRO A 52 -3.53 4.73 7.85
N LEU A 53 -4.35 4.18 6.94
CA LEU A 53 -4.59 4.84 5.66
C LEU A 53 -5.50 6.06 5.87
N VAL A 54 -4.90 7.24 5.92
CA VAL A 54 -5.64 8.51 6.03
C VAL A 54 -5.79 9.17 4.66
N SER A 55 -6.99 9.63 4.35
CA SER A 55 -7.21 10.46 3.16
C SER A 55 -6.54 11.82 3.39
N ARG A 56 -5.66 12.23 2.47
CA ARG A 56 -5.12 13.59 2.54
C ARG A 56 -6.25 14.59 2.28
N CYS A 57 -6.36 15.60 3.14
CA CYS A 57 -7.29 16.69 2.90
C CYS A 57 -6.83 17.44 1.65
N LEU A 58 -7.62 17.37 0.59
CA LEU A 58 -7.40 18.16 -0.61
C LEU A 58 -7.85 19.59 -0.32
N SER A 59 -7.00 20.57 -0.63
CA SER A 59 -7.39 21.98 -0.62
C SER A 59 -7.68 22.43 -2.05
N LEU A 60 -8.80 23.14 -2.22
CA LEU A 60 -9.16 23.75 -3.50
C LEU A 60 -8.30 24.99 -3.69
N VAL A 61 -7.35 24.94 -4.63
CA VAL A 61 -6.56 26.10 -5.03
C VAL A 61 -7.34 26.87 -6.08
N THR A 62 -7.77 28.08 -5.75
CA THR A 62 -8.35 29.00 -6.74
C THR A 62 -7.20 29.79 -7.36
N GLU A 63 -6.91 29.55 -8.63
CA GLU A 63 -5.90 30.31 -9.37
C GLU A 63 -6.34 31.79 -9.44
N GLY A 64 -5.46 32.68 -8.95
CA GLY A 64 -5.74 34.10 -8.84
C GLY A 64 -5.87 34.76 -10.21
N THR A 65 -7.04 35.32 -10.48
CA THR A 65 -7.23 36.28 -11.57
C THR A 65 -6.31 37.48 -11.32
N SER A 66 -5.31 37.67 -12.17
CA SER A 66 -4.54 38.92 -12.19
C SER A 66 -5.44 40.02 -12.74
N LEU A 67 -5.70 41.06 -11.95
CA LEU A 67 -6.29 42.32 -12.39
C LEU A 67 -5.28 43.13 -13.22
#